data_AF-A0A1W1CBK5-F1
#
_entry.id   AF-A0A1W1CBK5-F1
#
_cell.length_a   1.000
_cell.length_b   1.000
_cell.length_c   1.000
_cell.angle_alpha   90.00
_cell.angle_beta   90.00
_cell.angle_gamma   90.00
#
_symmetry.space_group_name_H-M   'P 1'
#
loop_
_entity.id
_entity.type
_entity.pdbx_description
1 polymer ?
#
loop_
_entity_poly.entity_id
_entity_poly.type
_entity_poly.pdbx_seq_one_letter_code
_entity_poly.pdbx_strand_id
1 'polypeptide(L)'
;MQVNEINPHITELTGIKASDTKDAPALKEVLIKFKLFLGDAIFVAHDVKFDYSFISKSLQKIGFAPLLNRSLCSLALAERTITSYRYALSYLNDTLHLNPNPRHHRAMSDVVTTYGLFLLSLKNIPNEVKTVEDLIKFSKEAPRHKRPKFDPLLELKEEEKD
;
A
#
# COMPACT_ATOMS: atom_id res chain seq x y z
N MET A 1 -6.10 -1.37 -22.77
CA MET A 1 -7.51 -1.81 -22.57
C MET A 1 -8.32 -0.54 -22.67
N GLN A 2 -9.02 -0.34 -23.79
CA GLN A 2 -9.77 0.90 -24.00
C GLN A 2 -11.10 0.78 -23.28
N VAL A 3 -11.41 1.78 -22.46
CA VAL A 3 -12.67 1.84 -21.73
C VAL A 3 -13.42 3.08 -22.23
N ASN A 4 -14.62 2.88 -22.76
CA ASN A 4 -15.43 3.97 -23.30
C ASN A 4 -16.00 4.86 -22.20
N GLU A 5 -16.20 4.31 -21.00
CA GLU A 5 -16.78 5.02 -19.86
C GLU A 5 -16.19 4.51 -18.53
N ILE A 6 -15.76 5.43 -17.67
CA ILE A 6 -15.35 5.14 -16.30
C ILE A 6 -16.39 5.78 -15.38
N ASN A 7 -16.82 5.04 -14.35
CA ASN A 7 -17.77 5.55 -13.37
C ASN A 7 -17.30 6.93 -12.84
N PRO A 8 -18.17 7.96 -12.81
CA PRO A 8 -17.80 9.30 -12.36
C PRO A 8 -17.16 9.32 -10.97
N HIS A 9 -17.63 8.46 -10.06
CA HIS A 9 -17.06 8.34 -8.72
C HIS A 9 -15.61 7.82 -8.74
N ILE A 10 -15.27 6.90 -9.64
CA ILE A 10 -13.88 6.42 -9.81
C ILE A 10 -13.01 7.52 -10.41
N THR A 11 -13.55 8.31 -11.33
CA THR A 11 -12.84 9.44 -11.93
C THR A 11 -12.57 10.53 -10.90
N GLU A 12 -13.56 10.86 -10.08
CA GLU A 12 -13.43 11.80 -8.96
C GLU A 12 -12.39 11.32 -7.96
N LEU A 13 -12.44 10.02 -7.61
CA LEU A 13 -11.51 9.42 -6.68
C LEU A 13 -10.09 9.44 -7.25
N THR A 14 -9.85 8.87 -8.42
CA THR A 14 -8.49 8.57 -8.92
C THR A 14 -7.90 9.63 -9.85
N GLY A 15 -8.74 10.53 -10.36
CA GLY A 15 -8.43 11.45 -11.44
C GLY A 15 -8.26 10.81 -12.82
N ILE A 16 -8.48 9.49 -12.96
CA ILE A 16 -8.35 8.77 -14.23
C ILE A 16 -9.63 8.92 -15.04
N LYS A 17 -9.51 9.46 -16.25
CA LYS A 17 -10.60 9.63 -17.21
C LYS A 17 -10.55 8.53 -18.27
N ALA A 18 -11.68 8.26 -18.92
CA ALA A 18 -11.74 7.33 -20.05
C ALA A 18 -10.72 7.69 -21.16
N SER A 19 -10.51 8.99 -21.41
CA SER A 19 -9.51 9.51 -22.35
C SER A 19 -8.08 9.04 -22.05
N ASP A 20 -7.73 8.87 -20.77
CA ASP A 20 -6.39 8.45 -20.35
C ASP A 20 -6.12 6.98 -20.73
N THR A 21 -7.17 6.23 -21.08
CA THR A 21 -7.08 4.80 -21.44
C THR A 21 -7.02 4.55 -22.95
N LYS A 22 -7.23 5.59 -23.78
CA LYS A 22 -7.39 5.46 -25.24
C LYS A 22 -6.15 4.86 -25.90
N ASP A 23 -4.98 5.36 -25.52
CA ASP A 23 -3.69 4.93 -26.05
C ASP A 23 -2.94 4.02 -25.06
N ALA A 24 -3.61 3.57 -24.00
CA ALA A 24 -3.01 2.70 -23.00
C ALA A 24 -2.78 1.28 -23.55
N PRO A 25 -1.62 0.66 -23.25
CA PRO A 25 -1.29 -0.67 -23.74
C PRO A 25 -2.31 -1.75 -23.34
N ALA A 26 -2.26 -2.89 -24.03
CA ALA A 26 -3.10 -4.02 -23.70
C ALA A 26 -2.76 -4.56 -22.30
N LEU A 27 -3.78 -5.00 -21.55
CA LEU A 27 -3.58 -5.52 -20.18
C LEU A 27 -2.55 -6.67 -20.17
N LYS A 28 -2.62 -7.57 -21.15
CA LYS A 28 -1.68 -8.69 -21.31
C LYS A 28 -0.23 -8.20 -21.42
N GLU A 29 0.01 -7.17 -22.23
CA GLU A 29 1.35 -6.59 -22.41
C GLU A 29 1.88 -5.99 -21.11
N VAL A 30 1.04 -5.21 -20.42
CA VAL A 30 1.40 -4.59 -19.13
C VAL A 30 1.72 -5.65 -18.07
N LEU A 31 0.90 -6.69 -17.96
CA LEU A 31 1.10 -7.76 -16.97
C LEU A 31 2.36 -8.58 -17.23
N ILE A 32 2.70 -8.83 -18.51
CA ILE A 32 3.95 -9.52 -18.87
C ILE A 32 5.15 -8.64 -18.49
N LYS A 33 5.13 -7.36 -18.87
CA LYS A 33 6.18 -6.39 -18.49
C LYS A 33 6.31 -6.27 -16.98
N PHE A 34 5.19 -6.20 -16.26
CA PHE A 34 5.16 -6.15 -14.81
C PHE A 34 5.76 -7.41 -14.17
N LYS A 35 5.40 -8.60 -14.66
CA LYS A 35 5.96 -9.87 -14.15
C LYS A 35 7.48 -9.93 -14.35
N LEU A 36 7.96 -9.49 -15.51
CA LEU A 36 9.40 -9.42 -15.80
C LEU A 36 10.11 -8.40 -14.92
N PHE A 37 9.52 -7.22 -14.72
CA PHE A 37 10.04 -6.19 -13.84
C PHE A 37 10.11 -6.66 -12.38
N LEU A 38 9.06 -7.33 -11.90
CA LEU A 38 8.99 -7.79 -10.51
C LEU A 38 9.98 -8.92 -10.24
N GLY A 39 10.24 -9.80 -11.22
CA GLY A 39 11.17 -10.92 -11.06
C GLY A 39 10.84 -11.77 -9.84
N ASP A 40 11.85 -11.99 -8.99
CA ASP A 40 11.76 -12.68 -7.69
C ASP A 40 11.66 -11.71 -6.50
N ALA A 41 11.50 -10.40 -6.75
CA ALA A 41 11.42 -9.40 -5.70
C ALA A 41 10.24 -9.63 -4.75
N ILE A 42 10.38 -9.12 -3.53
CA ILE A 42 9.33 -9.14 -2.52
C ILE A 42 8.27 -8.10 -2.87
N PHE A 43 7.02 -8.53 -2.95
CA PHE A 43 5.88 -7.64 -3.20
C PHE A 43 5.45 -6.97 -1.89
N VAL A 44 5.77 -5.69 -1.75
CA VAL A 44 5.40 -4.87 -0.58
C VAL A 44 4.22 -3.98 -0.95
N ALA A 45 3.14 -4.04 -0.16
CA ALA A 45 2.01 -3.10 -0.28
C ALA A 45 1.31 -2.91 1.07
N HIS A 46 0.49 -1.85 1.16
CA HIS A 46 -0.34 -1.58 2.32
C HIS A 46 -1.68 -2.32 2.19
N ASP A 47 -2.05 -3.13 3.20
CA ASP A 47 -3.11 -4.14 3.06
C ASP A 47 -2.90 -5.06 1.84
N VAL A 48 -1.70 -5.63 1.75
CA VAL A 48 -1.17 -6.36 0.57
C VAL A 48 -2.11 -7.41 -0.02
N LYS A 49 -3.03 -7.98 0.77
CA LYS A 49 -3.97 -9.00 0.31
C LYS A 49 -4.82 -8.51 -0.86
N PHE A 50 -5.19 -7.23 -0.86
CA PHE A 50 -6.00 -6.64 -1.93
C PHE A 50 -5.26 -6.61 -3.27
N ASP A 51 -4.14 -5.88 -3.34
CA ASP A 51 -3.34 -5.73 -4.57
C ASP A 51 -2.80 -7.06 -5.08
N TYR A 52 -2.31 -7.90 -4.16
CA TYR A 52 -1.76 -9.20 -4.50
C TYR A 52 -2.81 -10.11 -5.14
N SER A 53 -4.04 -10.12 -4.60
CA SER A 53 -5.18 -10.87 -5.16
C SER A 53 -5.62 -10.31 -6.52
N PHE A 54 -5.68 -8.97 -6.64
CA PHE A 54 -6.06 -8.30 -7.89
C PHE A 54 -5.09 -8.62 -9.03
N ILE A 55 -3.78 -8.50 -8.78
CA ILE A 55 -2.73 -8.82 -9.76
C ILE A 55 -2.73 -10.32 -10.07
N SER A 56 -2.84 -11.19 -9.06
CA SER A 56 -2.89 -12.65 -9.26
C SER A 56 -4.03 -13.07 -10.16
N LYS A 57 -5.24 -12.57 -9.90
CA LYS A 57 -6.41 -12.85 -10.76
C LYS A 57 -6.23 -12.29 -12.16
N SER A 58 -5.58 -11.13 -12.29
CA SER A 58 -5.30 -10.52 -13.60
C SER A 58 -4.31 -11.35 -14.42
N LEU A 59 -3.28 -11.89 -13.79
CA LEU A 59 -2.35 -12.85 -14.42
C LEU A 59 -3.05 -14.14 -14.84
N GLN A 60 -3.92 -14.69 -13.99
CA GLN A 60 -4.69 -15.89 -14.31
C GLN A 60 -5.62 -15.68 -15.52
N LYS A 61 -6.25 -14.51 -15.65
CA LYS A 61 -7.08 -14.16 -16.81
C LYS A 61 -6.34 -14.20 -18.15
N ILE A 62 -5.02 -13.99 -18.14
CA ILE A 62 -4.19 -14.05 -19.35
C ILE A 62 -3.43 -15.38 -19.49
N GLY A 63 -3.80 -16.40 -18.72
CA GLY A 63 -3.24 -17.76 -18.81
C GLY A 63 -1.95 -18.00 -18.02
N PHE A 64 -1.55 -17.09 -17.13
CA PHE A 64 -0.40 -17.28 -16.26
C PHE A 64 -0.80 -17.87 -14.90
N ALA A 65 0.18 -18.45 -14.19
CA ALA A 65 0.05 -18.73 -12.76
C ALA A 65 -0.25 -17.43 -11.97
N PRO A 66 -0.90 -17.54 -10.78
CA PRO A 66 -1.04 -16.38 -9.89
C PRO A 66 0.32 -15.82 -9.48
N LEU A 67 0.32 -14.67 -8.82
CA LEU A 67 1.56 -14.12 -8.28
C LEU A 67 2.10 -15.10 -7.23
N LEU A 68 3.37 -15.49 -7.36
CA LEU A 68 4.05 -16.43 -6.44
C LEU A 68 5.16 -15.76 -5.61
N ASN A 69 5.40 -14.47 -5.84
CA ASN A 69 6.37 -13.68 -5.12
C ASN A 69 6.07 -13.69 -3.61
N ARG A 70 7.11 -13.68 -2.78
CA ARG A 70 6.93 -13.41 -1.36
C ARG A 70 6.29 -12.03 -1.20
N SER A 71 5.42 -11.88 -0.21
CA SER A 71 4.75 -10.62 0.05
C SER A 71 4.91 -10.17 1.49
N LEU A 72 4.94 -8.84 1.66
CA LEU A 72 5.03 -8.17 2.96
C LEU A 72 3.95 -7.09 3.02
N CYS A 73 3.15 -7.13 4.08
CA CYS A 73 2.10 -6.14 4.32
C CYS A 73 2.63 -5.01 5.19
N SER A 74 2.73 -3.79 4.65
CA SER A 74 3.23 -2.64 5.43
C SER A 74 2.28 -2.25 6.57
N LEU A 75 0.97 -2.47 6.41
CA LEU A 75 0.00 -2.32 7.50
C LEU A 75 0.30 -3.28 8.65
N ALA A 76 0.48 -4.57 8.35
CA ALA A 76 0.73 -5.57 9.39
C ALA A 76 2.07 -5.35 10.08
N LEU A 77 3.09 -4.89 9.33
CA LEU A 77 4.37 -4.49 9.90
C LEU A 77 4.19 -3.27 10.82
N ALA A 78 3.49 -2.23 10.36
CA ALA A 78 3.23 -1.02 11.15
C ALA A 78 2.51 -1.34 12.47
N GLU A 79 1.51 -2.23 12.46
CA GLU A 79 0.81 -2.67 13.68
C GLU A 79 1.73 -3.28 14.76
N ARG A 80 2.94 -3.70 14.39
CA ARG A 80 3.92 -4.36 15.27
C ARG A 80 5.13 -3.49 15.61
N THR A 81 5.26 -2.33 14.97
CA THR A 81 6.45 -1.48 15.06
C THR A 81 6.12 -0.03 15.42
N ILE A 82 4.88 0.41 15.22
CA ILE A 82 4.44 1.79 15.43
C ILE A 82 3.14 1.76 16.21
N THR A 83 3.03 2.54 17.29
CA THR A 83 1.77 2.72 18.00
C THR A 83 0.92 3.76 17.28
N SER A 84 -0.25 3.35 16.77
CA SER A 84 -1.22 4.26 16.14
C SER A 84 -2.65 3.91 16.53
N TYR A 85 -3.52 4.92 16.57
CA TYR A 85 -4.96 4.75 16.78
C TYR A 85 -5.63 4.04 15.59
N ARG A 86 -5.23 4.38 14.36
CA ARG A 86 -5.68 3.75 13.12
C ARG A 86 -4.50 3.49 12.20
N TYR A 87 -4.62 2.47 11.36
CA TYR A 87 -3.56 2.09 10.42
C TYR A 87 -3.97 2.26 8.95
N ALA A 88 -5.04 2.99 8.68
CA ALA A 88 -5.32 3.41 7.30
C ALA A 88 -4.16 4.28 6.79
N LEU A 89 -3.74 4.08 5.56
CA LEU A 89 -2.55 4.74 5.00
C LEU A 89 -2.62 6.27 5.08
N SER A 90 -3.80 6.86 4.80
CA SER A 90 -4.03 8.30 4.92
C SER A 90 -3.87 8.78 6.36
N TYR A 91 -4.48 8.09 7.33
CA TYR A 91 -4.35 8.44 8.75
C TYR A 91 -2.89 8.39 9.22
N LEU A 92 -2.15 7.36 8.81
CA LEU A 92 -0.73 7.24 9.14
C LEU A 92 0.09 8.33 8.46
N ASN A 93 -0.26 8.73 7.24
CA ASN A 93 0.38 9.85 6.58
C ASN A 93 0.20 11.16 7.37
N ASP A 94 -1.03 11.44 7.80
CA ASP A 94 -1.40 12.67 8.49
C ASP A 94 -0.73 12.76 9.87
N THR A 95 -0.68 11.65 10.59
CA THR A 95 -0.12 11.58 11.96
C THR A 95 1.41 11.43 12.01
N LEU A 96 2.03 10.83 10.99
CA LEU A 96 3.47 10.55 10.97
C LEU A 96 4.24 11.38 9.92
N HIS A 97 3.53 12.24 9.18
CA HIS A 97 4.08 13.13 8.14
C HIS A 97 4.95 12.41 7.11
N LEU A 98 4.50 11.24 6.64
CA LEU A 98 5.29 10.33 5.79
C LEU A 98 5.49 10.85 4.36
N ASN A 99 4.51 11.56 3.82
CA ASN A 99 4.56 12.21 2.52
C ASN A 99 3.96 13.62 2.66
N PRO A 100 4.78 14.68 2.54
CA PRO A 100 4.36 16.06 2.76
C PRO A 100 3.51 16.64 1.62
N ASN A 101 3.51 16.02 0.44
CA ASN A 101 2.74 16.48 -0.72
C ASN A 101 1.86 15.35 -1.28
N PRO A 102 0.92 14.80 -0.49
CA PRO A 102 0.09 13.70 -0.96
C PRO A 102 -0.90 14.20 -2.01
N ARG A 103 -0.93 13.57 -3.17
CA ARG A 103 -2.10 13.63 -4.06
C ARG A 103 -2.96 12.42 -3.76
N HIS A 104 -4.02 12.64 -3.00
CA HIS A 104 -4.96 11.58 -2.61
C HIS A 104 -5.37 10.76 -3.84
N HIS A 105 -5.37 9.43 -3.67
CA HIS A 105 -5.88 8.43 -4.62
C HIS A 105 -5.16 8.35 -5.97
N ARG A 106 -3.98 8.97 -6.10
CA ARG A 106 -3.03 8.62 -7.14
C ARG A 106 -2.12 7.53 -6.59
N ALA A 107 -2.10 6.38 -7.27
CA ALA A 107 -1.32 5.21 -6.85
C ALA A 107 0.15 5.53 -6.51
N MET A 108 0.78 6.45 -7.24
CA MET A 108 2.17 6.88 -6.94
C MET A 108 2.29 7.59 -5.58
N SER A 109 1.31 8.42 -5.20
CA SER A 109 1.29 9.08 -3.89
C SER A 109 1.20 8.04 -2.78
N ASP A 110 0.34 7.03 -2.94
CA ASP A 110 0.18 5.94 -1.97
C ASP A 110 1.46 5.08 -1.88
N VAL A 111 2.17 4.88 -2.99
CA VAL A 111 3.48 4.21 -2.99
C VAL A 111 4.50 4.99 -2.19
N VAL A 112 4.59 6.31 -2.34
CA VAL A 112 5.53 7.15 -1.57
C VAL A 112 5.23 7.10 -0.07
N THR A 113 3.95 7.23 0.32
CA THR A 113 3.54 7.11 1.72
C THR A 113 3.83 5.71 2.27
N THR A 114 3.54 4.66 1.49
CA THR A 114 3.82 3.27 1.88
C THR A 114 5.31 3.03 2.07
N TYR A 115 6.16 3.61 1.22
CA TYR A 115 7.61 3.54 1.34
C TYR A 115 8.12 4.24 2.61
N GLY A 116 7.63 5.45 2.89
CA GLY A 116 7.94 6.17 4.12
C GLY A 116 7.55 5.37 5.37
N LEU A 117 6.33 4.82 5.38
CA LEU A 117 5.85 3.94 6.46
C LEU A 117 6.76 2.72 6.62
N PHE A 118 7.12 2.07 5.52
CA PHE A 118 7.97 0.89 5.54
C PHE A 118 9.35 1.18 6.15
N LEU A 119 10.00 2.28 5.74
CA LEU A 119 11.28 2.69 6.32
C LEU A 119 11.19 2.99 7.82
N LEU A 120 10.12 3.69 8.24
CA LEU A 120 9.90 3.97 9.67
C LEU A 120 9.67 2.67 10.45
N SER A 121 8.89 1.74 9.92
CA SER A 121 8.69 0.43 10.52
C SER A 121 9.99 -0.35 10.66
N LEU A 122 10.86 -0.34 9.62
CA LEU A 122 12.15 -1.03 9.66
C LEU A 122 13.09 -0.50 10.76
N LYS A 123 13.00 0.78 11.13
CA LYS A 123 13.78 1.34 12.24
C LYS A 123 13.37 0.80 13.62
N ASN A 124 12.18 0.22 13.71
CA ASN A 124 11.55 -0.23 14.96
C ASN A 124 11.40 -1.76 15.05
N ILE A 125 12.04 -2.50 14.14
CA ILE A 125 12.08 -3.98 14.23
C ILE A 125 13.12 -4.41 15.29
N PRO A 126 12.92 -5.57 15.92
CA PRO A 126 13.86 -6.07 16.93
C PRO A 126 15.13 -6.64 16.26
N ASN A 127 16.25 -6.63 16.97
CA ASN A 127 17.58 -6.99 16.44
C ASN A 127 17.71 -8.46 15.97
N GLU A 128 16.77 -9.30 16.39
CA GLU A 128 16.66 -10.71 16.00
C GLU A 128 16.20 -10.88 14.54
N VAL A 129 15.56 -9.86 13.95
CA VAL A 129 15.16 -9.87 12.55
C VAL A 129 16.38 -9.58 11.68
N LYS A 130 16.97 -10.62 11.08
CA LYS A 130 18.22 -10.51 10.30
C LYS A 130 18.03 -10.78 8.81
N THR A 131 16.97 -11.47 8.45
CA THR A 131 16.67 -11.83 7.06
C THR A 131 15.29 -11.31 6.63
N VAL A 132 15.06 -11.31 5.31
CA VAL A 132 13.75 -10.98 4.74
C VAL A 132 12.67 -11.96 5.22
N GLU A 133 13.02 -13.23 5.39
CA GLU A 133 12.09 -14.24 5.90
C GLU A 133 11.75 -14.02 7.37
N ASP A 134 12.73 -13.61 8.19
CA ASP A 134 12.47 -13.17 9.57
C ASP A 134 11.52 -11.97 9.60
N LEU A 135 11.72 -11.00 8.69
CA LEU A 135 10.87 -9.81 8.61
C LEU A 135 9.44 -10.17 8.20
N ILE A 136 9.27 -11.05 7.20
CA ILE A 136 7.96 -11.53 6.78
C ILE A 136 7.28 -12.28 7.93
N LYS A 137 8.00 -13.16 8.63
CA LYS A 137 7.49 -13.90 9.79
C LYS A 137 7.09 -12.95 10.91
N PHE A 138 7.97 -12.02 11.29
CA PHE A 138 7.73 -10.98 12.29
C PHE A 138 6.45 -10.19 11.97
N SER A 139 6.30 -9.71 10.73
CA SER A 139 5.13 -8.95 10.29
C SER A 139 3.80 -9.70 10.43
N LYS A 140 3.82 -11.03 10.54
CA LYS A 140 2.64 -11.89 10.67
C LYS A 140 2.40 -12.37 12.09
N GLU A 141 3.45 -12.68 12.82
CA GLU A 141 3.37 -13.44 14.08
C GLU A 141 3.63 -12.60 15.32
N ALA A 142 4.41 -11.53 15.23
CA ALA A 142 4.75 -10.74 16.42
C ALA A 142 3.49 -10.09 17.02
N PRO A 143 3.46 -9.87 18.35
CA PRO A 143 2.37 -9.17 19.00
C PRO A 143 2.17 -7.77 18.41
N ARG A 144 0.92 -7.38 18.19
CA ARG A 144 0.58 -6.02 17.75
C ARG A 144 0.69 -5.05 18.92
N HIS A 145 1.07 -3.81 18.67
CA HIS A 145 0.98 -2.75 19.65
C HIS A 145 -0.47 -2.45 20.01
N LYS A 146 -0.67 -2.10 21.29
CA LYS A 146 -1.98 -1.67 21.77
C LYS A 146 -2.32 -0.31 21.15
N ARG A 147 -3.53 -0.19 20.60
CA ARG A 147 -4.01 1.07 20.05
C ARG A 147 -4.36 2.03 21.19
N PRO A 148 -4.03 3.33 21.08
CA PRO A 148 -4.54 4.36 21.98
C PRO A 148 -6.07 4.36 22.02
N LYS A 149 -6.66 4.83 23.12
CA LYS A 149 -8.12 4.93 23.28
C LYS A 149 -8.72 6.16 22.60
N PHE A 150 -7.93 7.22 22.46
CA PHE A 150 -8.34 8.51 21.91
C PHE A 150 -7.60 8.77 20.60
N ASP A 151 -8.22 9.56 19.72
CA ASP A 151 -7.68 9.92 18.41
C ASP A 151 -6.89 11.25 18.53
N PRO A 152 -5.55 11.23 18.37
CA PRO A 152 -4.74 12.44 18.45
C PRO A 152 -5.12 13.53 17.43
N LEU A 153 -5.74 13.16 16.30
CA LEU A 153 -6.18 14.15 15.30
C LEU A 153 -7.44 14.93 15.73
N LEU A 154 -8.16 14.48 16.76
CA LEU A 154 -9.27 15.25 17.33
C LEU A 154 -8.73 16.37 18.24
N GLU A 155 -7.71 16.08 19.04
CA GLU A 155 -7.08 17.05 19.96
C GLU A 155 -6.46 18.23 19.21
N LEU A 156 -5.72 17.97 18.12
CA LEU A 156 -5.10 19.01 17.29
C LEU A 156 -6.13 19.97 16.65
N LYS A 157 -7.34 19.49 16.35
CA LYS A 157 -8.40 20.31 15.74
C LYS A 157 -9.14 21.19 16.76
N GLU A 158 -9.03 20.88 18.04
CA GLU A 158 -9.56 21.70 19.12
C GLU A 158 -8.58 22.83 19.47
N GLU A 159 -7.27 22.55 19.46
CA GLU A 159 -6.21 23.55 19.70
C GLU A 159 -6.09 24.61 18.58
N GLU A 160 -6.38 24.26 17.32
CA GLU A 160 -6.36 25.24 16.20
C GLU A 160 -7.57 26.19 16.17
N LYS A 161 -8.55 26.01 17.07
CA LYS A 161 -9.77 26.84 17.14
C LYS A 161 -9.73 27.92 18.22
N ASP A 162 -8.72 27.90 19.09
CA ASP A 162 -8.47 28.89 20.14
C ASP A 162 -7.38 29.91 19.71
#